data_AF-A0A9X9PYR2-F1
#
_entry.id   AF-A0A9X9PYR2-F1
#
_cell.length_a   1.000
_cell.length_b   1.000
_cell.length_c   1.000
_cell.angle_alpha   90.00
_cell.angle_beta   90.00
_cell.angle_gamma   90.00
#
_symmetry.space_group_name_H-M   'P 1'
#
loop_
_entity.id
_entity.type
_entity.pdbx_description
1 polymer ?
#
loop_
_entity_poly.entity_id
_entity_poly.type
_entity_poly.pdbx_seq_one_letter_code
_entity_poly.pdbx_strand_id
1 'polypeptide(L)'
;VKQRQEEVTRILDIYQIKYELIDISVSLKVLQEMRMKVSTPKALPPQIFNGQEYCGVRVNVHFYFIFISFIKVIYMGKQYIYGL
;
A
#
# COMPACT_ATOMS: atom_id res chain seq x y z
N VAL A 1 2.25 9.51 -9.56
CA VAL A 1 1.52 8.95 -8.40
C VAL A 1 0.33 8.12 -8.86
N LYS A 2 -0.61 8.72 -9.60
CA LYS A 2 -1.83 8.06 -10.11
C LYS A 2 -1.60 6.73 -10.85
N GLN A 3 -0.75 6.70 -11.88
CA GLN A 3 -0.41 5.46 -12.62
C GLN A 3 0.14 4.34 -11.73
N ARG A 4 0.89 4.68 -10.67
CA ARG A 4 1.47 3.68 -9.76
C ARG A 4 0.41 3.09 -8.84
N GLN A 5 -0.51 3.92 -8.36
CA GLN A 5 -1.63 3.47 -7.53
C GLN A 5 -2.56 2.56 -8.35
N GLU A 6 -2.85 2.94 -9.59
CA GLU A 6 -3.63 2.12 -10.54
C GLU A 6 -2.97 0.76 -10.82
N GLU A 7 -1.64 0.72 -10.94
CA GLU A 7 -0.89 -0.53 -11.12
C GLU A 7 -0.99 -1.44 -9.88
N VAL A 8 -0.85 -0.88 -8.67
CA VAL A 8 -1.02 -1.64 -7.41
C VAL A 8 -2.43 -2.23 -7.33
N THR A 9 -3.47 -1.41 -7.48
CA THR A 9 -4.86 -1.85 -7.33
C THR A 9 -5.21 -2.91 -8.36
N ARG A 10 -4.81 -2.72 -9.63
CA ARG A 10 -5.02 -3.70 -10.70
C ARG A 10 -4.41 -5.06 -10.38
N ILE A 11 -3.18 -5.09 -9.85
CA ILE A 11 -2.53 -6.34 -9.45
C ILE A 11 -3.32 -7.02 -8.32
N LEU A 12 -3.68 -6.27 -7.29
CA LEU A 12 -4.46 -6.82 -6.17
C LEU A 12 -5.82 -7.36 -6.62
N ASP A 13 -6.49 -6.67 -7.54
CA ASP A 13 -7.74 -7.10 -8.15
C ASP A 13 -7.57 -8.41 -8.94
N ILE A 14 -6.51 -8.54 -9.76
CA ILE A 14 -6.18 -9.77 -10.51
C ILE A 14 -6.03 -10.97 -9.57
N TYR A 15 -5.39 -10.77 -8.42
CA TYR A 15 -5.17 -11.82 -7.42
C TYR A 15 -6.31 -11.94 -6.40
N GLN A 16 -7.41 -11.20 -6.57
CA GLN A 16 -8.58 -11.18 -5.66
C GLN A 16 -8.21 -10.88 -4.21
N ILE A 17 -7.21 -10.05 -4.01
CA ILE A 17 -6.72 -9.67 -2.70
C ILE A 17 -7.61 -8.54 -2.18
N LYS A 18 -8.16 -8.69 -0.97
CA LYS A 18 -8.94 -7.64 -0.34
C LYS A 18 -8.01 -6.54 0.19
N TYR A 19 -8.27 -5.30 -0.20
CA TYR A 19 -7.57 -4.11 0.29
C TYR A 19 -8.56 -2.98 0.58
N GLU A 20 -8.12 -2.07 1.44
CA GLU A 20 -8.80 -0.80 1.71
C GLU A 20 -7.97 0.35 1.14
N LEU A 21 -8.58 1.15 0.26
CA LEU A 21 -7.95 2.35 -0.28
C LEU A 21 -8.29 3.54 0.63
N ILE A 22 -7.27 4.10 1.26
CA ILE A 22 -7.36 5.27 2.13
C ILE A 22 -6.86 6.49 1.34
N ASP A 23 -7.79 7.39 1.00
CA ASP A 23 -7.47 8.64 0.31
C ASP A 23 -6.90 9.67 1.30
N ILE A 24 -5.63 10.04 1.10
CA ILE A 24 -4.92 11.00 1.96
C ILE A 24 -5.29 12.45 1.65
N SER A 25 -5.96 12.72 0.53
CA SER A 25 -6.42 14.06 0.15
C SER A 25 -7.61 14.51 0.99
N VAL A 26 -8.38 13.56 1.54
CA VAL A 26 -9.56 13.82 2.37
C VAL A 26 -9.24 14.61 3.64
N SER A 27 -8.08 14.36 4.26
CA SER A 27 -7.66 15.18 5.41
C SER A 27 -6.15 15.16 5.68
N LEU A 28 -5.65 16.28 6.20
CA LEU A 28 -4.27 16.39 6.70
C LEU A 28 -3.95 15.37 7.80
N LYS A 29 -4.95 14.94 8.59
CA LYS A 29 -4.78 13.93 9.64
C LYS A 29 -4.38 12.58 9.05
N VAL A 30 -5.04 12.16 7.97
CA VAL A 30 -4.74 10.89 7.28
C VAL A 30 -3.36 10.94 6.63
N LEU A 31 -2.98 12.07 6.02
CA LEU A 31 -1.62 12.27 5.52
C LEU A 31 -0.56 12.18 6.63
N GLN A 32 -0.83 12.77 7.80
CA GLN A 32 0.06 12.70 8.95
C GLN A 32 0.13 11.28 9.51
N GLU A 33 -0.99 10.57 9.60
CA GLU A 33 -1.04 9.16 10.03
C GLU A 33 -0.17 8.28 9.13
N MET A 34 -0.30 8.42 7.81
CA MET A 34 0.54 7.72 6.84
C MET A 34 2.03 8.02 7.09
N ARG A 35 2.42 9.30 7.24
CA ARG A 35 3.81 9.71 7.48
C ARG A 35 4.38 9.19 8.80
N MET A 36 3.55 9.15 9.85
CA MET A 36 3.92 8.58 11.15
C MET A 36 4.11 7.06 11.05
N LYS A 37 3.22 6.35 10.36
CA LYS A 37 3.33 4.90 10.16
C LYS A 37 4.56 4.49 9.34
N VAL A 38 4.93 5.30 8.35
CA VAL A 38 6.17 5.12 7.56
C VAL A 38 7.41 5.65 8.31
N SER A 39 7.23 6.29 9.47
CA SER A 39 8.28 7.00 10.21
C SER A 39 9.08 7.98 9.33
N THR A 40 8.44 8.55 8.30
CA THR A 40 9.09 9.39 7.29
C THR A 40 8.23 10.63 7.00
N PRO A 41 8.66 11.83 7.43
CA PRO A 41 7.87 13.06 7.30
C PRO A 41 7.69 13.55 5.86
N LYS A 42 8.54 13.08 4.93
CA LYS A 42 8.47 13.38 3.48
C LYS A 42 7.88 12.23 2.66
N ALA A 43 7.19 11.27 3.30
CA ALA A 43 6.56 10.16 2.58
C ALA A 43 5.50 10.69 1.59
N LEU A 44 5.51 10.12 0.39
CA LEU A 44 4.59 10.42 -0.70
C LEU A 44 3.81 9.14 -1.07
N PRO A 45 2.52 9.24 -1.42
CA PRO A 45 1.76 8.09 -1.90
C PRO A 45 2.30 7.51 -3.22
N PRO A 46 2.02 6.23 -3.53
CA PRO A 46 1.26 5.27 -2.72
C PRO A 46 2.10 4.65 -1.58
N GLN A 47 1.46 4.28 -0.46
CA GLN A 47 2.09 3.56 0.67
C GLN A 47 1.26 2.33 1.04
N ILE A 48 1.87 1.15 1.04
CA ILE A 48 1.16 -0.11 1.30
C ILE A 48 1.46 -0.61 2.71
N PHE A 49 0.43 -1.07 3.41
CA PHE A 49 0.50 -1.69 4.72
C PHE A 49 -0.31 -2.98 4.79
N ASN A 50 0.17 -3.93 5.58
CA ASN A 50 -0.57 -5.12 5.96
C ASN A 50 -0.80 -5.11 7.47
N GLY A 51 -2.00 -4.75 7.91
CA GLY A 51 -2.26 -4.49 9.32
C GLY A 51 -1.42 -3.31 9.81
N GLN A 52 -0.44 -3.61 10.68
CA GLN A 52 0.53 -2.65 11.21
C GLN A 52 1.89 -2.72 10.50
N GLU A 53 2.11 -3.74 9.67
CA GLU A 53 3.38 -3.96 8.99
C GLU A 53 3.46 -3.10 7.72
N TYR A 54 4.57 -2.39 7.57
CA TYR A 54 4.81 -1.54 6.42
C TYR A 54 5.42 -2.34 5.26
N CYS A 55 4.78 -2.28 4.10
CA CYS A 55 5.13 -3.10 2.94
C CYS A 55 5.91 -2.35 1.85
N GLY A 56 5.93 -1.01 1.89
CA GLY A 56 6.73 -0.18 0.97
C GLY A 56 5.96 0.78 0.05
N VAL A 57 6.72 1.61 -0.67
CA VAL A 57 6.25 2.68 -1.60
C VAL A 57 6.34 2.29 -3.07
N ARG A 58 7.34 1.47 -3.42
CA ARG A 58 7.81 1.32 -4.80
C ARG A 58 7.51 -0.07 -5.32
N VAL A 59 6.58 -0.11 -6.26
CA VAL A 59 6.33 -1.24 -7.14
C VAL A 59 7.49 -1.36 -8.12
N ASN A 60 8.54 -2.08 -7.74
CA ASN A 60 9.38 -2.74 -8.73
C ASN A 60 8.70 -4.07 -9.03
N VAL A 61 8.16 -4.22 -10.25
CA VAL A 61 7.41 -5.41 -10.70
C VAL A 61 8.19 -6.71 -10.48
N HIS A 62 9.53 -6.65 -10.44
CA HIS A 62 10.39 -7.79 -10.13
C HIS A 62 10.36 -8.22 -8.65
N PHE A 63 10.19 -7.27 -7.73
CA PHE A 63 10.01 -7.55 -6.30
C PHE A 63 8.61 -8.08 -5.98
N TYR A 64 7.63 -7.86 -6.86
CA TYR A 64 6.25 -8.31 -6.69
C TYR A 64 6.09 -9.82 -6.70
N PHE A 65 6.92 -10.57 -7.43
CA PHE A 65 6.82 -12.04 -7.41
C PHE A 65 7.27 -12.62 -6.06
N ILE A 66 8.31 -12.02 -5.47
CA ILE A 66 8.78 -12.35 -4.11
C ILE A 66 7.76 -11.86 -3.08
N PHE A 67 7.21 -10.65 -3.27
CA PHE A 67 6.21 -10.08 -2.40
C PHE A 67 4.89 -10.85 -2.44
N ILE A 68 4.34 -11.26 -3.60
CA ILE A 68 3.14 -12.12 -3.70
C ILE A 68 3.39 -13.49 -3.07
N SER A 69 4.61 -14.03 -3.19
CA SER A 69 4.99 -15.28 -2.51
C SER A 69 5.01 -15.08 -0.98
N PHE A 70 5.43 -13.90 -0.50
CA PHE A 70 5.36 -13.51 0.90
C PHE A 70 3.93 -13.16 1.37
N ILE A 71 3.14 -12.41 0.61
CA ILE A 71 1.72 -12.13 0.91
C ILE A 71 0.94 -13.46 0.92
N LYS A 72 1.30 -14.46 0.09
CA LYS A 72 0.71 -15.81 0.19
C LYS A 72 0.90 -16.46 1.56
N VAL A 73 1.99 -16.13 2.24
CA VAL A 73 2.27 -16.51 3.63
C VAL A 73 1.57 -15.57 4.64
N ILE A 74 1.21 -14.33 4.28
CA ILE A 74 0.59 -13.32 5.15
C ILE A 74 -0.93 -13.08 4.89
N TYR A 75 -1.64 -13.80 4.00
CA TYR A 75 -3.11 -13.61 3.74
C TYR A 75 -4.05 -14.01 4.90
N MET A 76 -3.65 -13.78 6.15
CA MET A 76 -4.56 -13.71 7.30
C MET A 76 -4.80 -12.26 7.79
N GLY A 77 -4.19 -11.24 7.16
CA GLY A 77 -4.28 -9.83 7.56
C GLY A 77 -5.09 -8.91 6.63
N LYS A 78 -5.59 -7.78 7.18
CA LYS A 78 -6.23 -6.68 6.41
C LYS A 78 -5.19 -5.80 5.74
N GLN A 79 -5.33 -5.52 4.44
CA GLN A 79 -4.40 -4.69 3.68
C GLN A 79 -4.91 -3.25 3.51
N TYR A 80 -4.03 -2.27 3.67
CA TYR A 80 -4.33 -0.85 3.52
C TYR A 80 -3.41 -0.20 2.49
N ILE A 81 -3.97 0.63 1.62
CA ILE A 81 -3.24 1.38 0.59
C ILE A 81 -3.55 2.85 0.79
N TYR A 82 -2.55 3.66 1.10
CA TYR A 82 -2.71 5.11 1.17
C TYR A 82 -2.44 5.70 -0.22
N GLY A 83 -3.43 6.38 -0.79
CA GLY A 83 -3.44 6.92 -2.15
C GLY A 83 -3.94 8.36 -2.25
N LEU A 84 -3.85 8.93 -3.45
CA LEU A 84 -4.54 10.17 -3.85
C LEU A 84 -5.86 9.84 -4.56
#